data_AF-D7BWG1-F1
#
_entry.id   AF-D7BWG1-F1
#
_cell.length_a   1.000
_cell.length_b   1.000
_cell.length_c   1.000
_cell.angle_alpha   90.00
_cell.angle_beta   90.00
_cell.angle_gamma   90.00
#
_symmetry.space_group_name_H-M   'P 1'
#
loop_
_entity.id
_entity.type
_entity.pdbx_description
1 polymer ?
#
loop_
_entity_poly.entity_id
_entity_poly.type
_entity_poly.pdbx_seq_one_letter_code
_entity_poly.pdbx_strand_id
1 'polypeptide(L)' 'MEPEGHGLGLSRQAISQHLAVLESAGLVVSRRQGRYKFHDLNTEPLERIVTR' A
#
# COMPACT_ATOMS: atom_id res chain seq x y z
N MET A 1 -24.71 22.18 2.83
CA MET A 1 -23.37 22.30 3.42
C MET A 1 -22.70 20.97 3.15
N GLU A 2 -21.96 20.90 2.05
CA GLU A 2 -21.32 19.67 1.58
C GLU A 2 -20.07 19.42 2.43
N PRO A 3 -19.88 18.22 3.02
CA PRO A 3 -18.61 17.89 3.63
C PRO A 3 -17.63 17.50 2.52
N GLU A 4 -16.86 18.48 2.07
CA GLU A 4 -15.71 18.33 1.20
C GLU A 4 -14.58 17.57 1.90
N GLY A 5 -14.74 16.25 1.92
CA GLY A 5 -13.71 15.29 2.28
C GLY A 5 -13.62 14.23 1.18
N HIS A 6 -13.05 14.57 0.03
CA HIS A 6 -12.59 13.59 -0.96
C HIS A 6 -11.36 12.85 -0.42
N GLY A 7 -11.45 12.30 0.78
CA GLY A 7 -10.50 11.34 1.29
C GLY A 7 -10.78 10.03 0.58
N LEU A 8 -10.20 9.88 -0.63
CA LEU A 8 -10.04 8.64 -1.38
C LEU A 8 -11.04 7.57 -0.93
N GLY A 9 -12.27 7.61 -1.44
CA GLY A 9 -13.33 6.63 -1.18
C GLY A 9 -13.02 5.25 -1.76
N LEU A 10 -11.77 4.80 -1.65
CA LEU A 10 -11.37 3.44 -1.95
C LEU A 10 -11.99 2.56 -0.88
N SER A 11 -12.98 1.77 -1.30
CA SER A 11 -13.53 0.73 -0.44
C SER A 11 -12.38 -0.14 0.09
N ARG A 12 -12.56 -0.79 1.25
CA ARG A 12 -11.57 -1.72 1.80
C ARG A 12 -11.10 -2.75 0.76
N GLN A 13 -11.97 -3.15 -0.17
CA GLN A 13 -11.64 -4.04 -1.27
C GLN A 13 -10.66 -3.43 -2.27
N ALA A 14 -10.87 -2.17 -2.65
CA ALA A 14 -9.96 -1.46 -3.54
C ALA A 14 -8.58 -1.28 -2.89
N ILE A 15 -8.54 -0.95 -1.59
CA ILE A 15 -7.29 -0.88 -0.82
C ILE A 15 -6.59 -2.25 -0.80
N SER A 16 -7.32 -3.34 -0.53
CA SER A 16 -6.74 -4.69 -0.57
C SER A 16 -6.22 -5.08 -1.94
N GLN A 17 -6.91 -4.70 -3.02
CA GLN A 17 -6.45 -4.96 -4.39
C GLN A 17 -5.15 -4.20 -4.69
N HIS A 18 -5.05 -2.92 -4.30
CA HIS A 18 -3.82 -2.16 -4.45
C HIS A 18 -2.67 -2.75 -3.62
N LEU A 19 -2.93 -3.13 -2.37
CA LEU A 19 -1.93 -3.77 -1.52
C LEU A 19 -1.42 -5.08 -2.12
N ALA A 20 -2.30 -5.90 -2.72
CA ALA A 20 -1.88 -7.13 -3.39
C ALA A 20 -0.94 -6.86 -4.58
N VAL A 21 -1.24 -5.84 -5.39
CA VAL A 21 -0.36 -5.44 -6.51
C VAL A 21 0.99 -4.96 -5.98
N LEU A 22 0.99 -4.09 -4.97
CA LEU A 22 2.23 -3.56 -4.38
C LEU A 22 3.06 -4.65 -3.69
N GLU A 23 2.43 -5.60 -3.00
CA GLU A 23 3.11 -6.78 -2.43
C GLU A 23 3.74 -7.62 -3.55
N SER A 24 3.04 -7.86 -4.66
CA SER A 24 3.57 -8.64 -5.79
C SER A 24 4.77 -7.98 -6.48
N ALA A 25 4.82 -6.64 -6.46
CA ALA A 25 5.94 -5.85 -6.98
C ALA A 25 7.12 -5.74 -5.98
N GLY A 26 6.99 -6.31 -4.78
CA GLY A 26 7.99 -6.18 -3.71
C GLY A 26 8.04 -4.79 -3.08
N LEU A 27 7.04 -3.94 -3.36
CA LEU A 27 6.95 -2.56 -2.87
C LEU A 27 6.30 -2.45 -1.50
N VAL A 28 5.56 -3.48 -1.08
CA VAL A 28 4.98 -3.56 0.26
C VAL A 28 5.37 -4.90 0.89
N VAL A 29 5.85 -4.85 2.12
CA VAL A 29 6.17 -6.02 2.93
C VAL A 29 5.16 -6.13 4.05
N SER A 30 4.49 -7.28 4.11
CA SER A 30 3.50 -7.56 5.13
C SER A 30 4.07 -8.45 6.23
N ARG A 31 4.11 -7.95 7.46
CA ARG A 31 4.54 -8.73 8.64
C ARG A 31 3.41 -8.89 9.65
N ARG A 32 3.21 -10.11 10.14
CA ARG A 32 2.22 -10.39 11.18
C ARG A 32 2.90 -10.40 12.54
N GLN A 33 2.47 -9.52 13.44
CA GLN A 33 2.99 -9.44 14.80
C GLN A 33 1.82 -9.54 15.79
N GLY A 34 1.70 -10.72 16.40
CA GLY A 34 0.58 -11.05 17.28
C GLY A 34 -0.77 -10.99 16.56
N ARG A 35 -1.65 -10.09 17.02
CA ARG A 35 -3.00 -9.87 16.46
C ARG A 35 -3.03 -8.85 15.31
N TYR A 36 -1.90 -8.23 14.97
CA TYR A 36 -1.83 -7.15 13.99
C TYR A 36 -1.04 -7.56 12.75
N LYS A 37 -1.48 -7.07 11.58
CA LYS A 37 -0.76 -7.16 10.31
C LYS A 37 -0.22 -5.77 9.96
N PHE A 38 1.09 -5.63 9.98
CA PHE A 38 1.78 -4.41 9.58
C PHE A 38 2.13 -4.50 8.11
N HIS A 39 1.94 -3.38 7.40
CA HIS A 39 2.34 -3.22 6.01
C HIS A 39 3.41 -2.14 6.00
N ASP A 40 4.65 -2.51 5.69
CA ASP A 40 5.78 -1.61 5.55
C ASP A 40 6.02 -1.35 4.06
N LEU A 41 6.24 -0.09 3.68
CA LEU A 41 6.60 0.26 2.31
C LEU A 41 8.09 -0.02 2.08
N ASN A 42 8.41 -0.77 1.02
CA ASN A 42 9.76 -1.01 0.56
C ASN A 42 9.99 -0.28 -0.77
N THR A 43 10.72 0.84 -0.75
CA THR A 43 11.02 1.62 -1.96
C THR A 43 12.30 1.17 -2.66
N GLU A 44 13.05 0.22 -2.09
CA GLU A 44 14.29 -0.31 -2.68
C GLU A 44 14.12 -0.80 -4.14
N PRO A 45 13.01 -1.47 -4.53
CA PRO A 45 12.81 -1.83 -5.93
C PRO A 45 12.64 -0.63 -6.87
N LEU A 46 12.13 0.51 -6.39
CA LEU A 46 11.97 1.73 -7.18
C LEU A 46 13.31 2.44 -7.39
N GLU A 47 14.19 2.42 -6.39
CA GLU A 47 15.51 3.04 -6.50
C GLU A 47 16.36 2.41 -7.63
N ARG A 48 16.20 1.11 -7.85
CA ARG A 48 16.81 0.37 -8.98
C ARG A 48 16.32 0.84 -10.36
N ILE A 49 15.12 1.41 -10.44
CA ILE A 49 14.50 1.89 -11.69
C ILE A 49 14.80 3.39 -11.90
N VAL A 50 14.82 4.16 -10.81
CA VAL A 50 15.08 5.62 -10.84
C VAL A 50 16.55 5.94 -11.12
N THR A 51 17.47 5.05 -10.73
CA THR A 51 18.89 5.18 -11.05
C THR A 51 19.14 4.75 -12.50
N ARG A 52 19.00 5.70 -13.44
CA ARG A 52 19.41 5.58 -14.84
C ARG A 52 20.45 6.66 -15.19
#